data_AF-A0A5C1DI89-F1
#
_entry.id   AF-A0A5C1DI89-F1
#
_cell.length_a   1.000
_cell.length_b   1.000
_cell.length_c   1.000
_cell.angle_alpha   90.00
_cell.angle_beta   90.00
_cell.angle_gamma   90.00
#
_symmetry.space_group_name_H-M   'P 1'
#
loop_
_entity.id
_entity.type
_entity.pdbx_description
1 polymer ?
#
loop_
_entity_poly.entity_id
_entity_poly.type
_entity_poly.pdbx_seq_one_letter_code
_entity_poly.pdbx_strand_id
1 'polypeptide(L)'
;MKTPYLILPLLVLLTACSSGYDSDVQERFVNGCMGRGATKAYCSCLLKVFESRHKQDEYAALETEMRLSGAMPEPFLATLRAGLQQCRP
;
A
#
# COMPACT_ATOMS: atom_id res chain seq x y z
N MET A 1 -10.99 57.26 -2.24
CA MET A 1 -9.67 56.66 -2.54
C MET A 1 -9.74 55.20 -2.11
N LYS A 2 -9.50 54.27 -3.04
CA LYS A 2 -9.74 52.82 -2.89
C LYS A 2 -8.43 52.13 -2.51
N THR A 3 -8.40 51.39 -1.41
CA THR A 3 -7.28 50.53 -1.03
C THR A 3 -7.65 49.08 -1.39
N PRO A 4 -7.00 48.43 -2.37
CA PRO A 4 -7.20 47.02 -2.64
C PRO A 4 -6.29 46.21 -1.71
N TYR A 5 -6.86 45.61 -0.65
CA TYR A 5 -6.14 44.58 0.09
C TYR A 5 -6.11 43.31 -0.74
N LEU A 6 -4.88 42.93 -1.07
CA LEU A 6 -4.44 41.77 -1.80
C LEU A 6 -5.10 40.47 -1.32
N ILE A 7 -5.60 39.76 -2.33
CA ILE A 7 -5.89 38.33 -2.41
C ILE A 7 -4.74 37.53 -1.77
N LEU A 8 -5.02 36.80 -0.69
CA LEU A 8 -4.16 35.74 -0.19
C LEU A 8 -4.99 34.52 0.23
N PRO A 9 -5.48 33.68 -0.69
CA PRO A 9 -5.85 32.32 -0.34
C PRO A 9 -4.53 31.54 -0.26
N LEU A 10 -3.94 31.55 0.93
CA LEU A 10 -2.78 30.73 1.26
C LEU A 10 -3.23 29.26 1.22
N LEU A 11 -2.75 28.54 0.20
CA LEU A 11 -2.49 27.10 0.17
C LEU A 11 -3.24 26.25 1.21
N VAL A 12 -4.49 25.88 0.92
CA VAL A 12 -5.00 24.59 1.41
C VAL A 12 -4.42 23.53 0.48
N LEU A 13 -3.18 23.11 0.77
CA LEU A 13 -2.59 21.92 0.22
C LEU A 13 -3.56 20.77 0.46
N LEU A 14 -4.11 20.24 -0.63
CA LEU A 14 -4.89 19.02 -0.66
C LEU A 14 -4.07 17.90 -0.03
N THR A 15 -4.28 17.64 1.25
CA THR A 15 -4.01 16.34 1.85
C THR A 15 -5.05 15.37 1.30
N ALA A 16 -4.89 14.98 0.04
CA ALA A 16 -5.47 13.74 -0.46
C ALA A 16 -4.71 12.59 0.22
N CYS A 17 -4.99 12.39 1.51
CA CYS A 17 -4.60 11.18 2.21
C CYS A 17 -5.41 10.04 1.60
N SER A 18 -4.88 9.44 0.52
CA SER A 18 -5.35 8.15 0.05
C SER A 18 -5.11 7.15 1.18
N SER A 19 -6.19 6.56 1.71
CA SER A 19 -6.12 5.48 2.70
C SER A 19 -5.80 4.16 2.00
N GLY A 20 -4.57 4.04 1.51
CA GLY A 20 -4.07 2.85 0.81
C GLY A 20 -2.80 3.14 0.05
N TYR A 21 -2.24 2.11 -0.58
CA TYR A 21 -1.11 2.28 -1.50
C TYR A 21 -1.55 3.00 -2.78
N ASP A 22 -0.60 3.50 -3.55
CA ASP A 22 -0.82 3.99 -4.89
C ASP A 22 -1.37 2.88 -5.79
N SER A 23 -2.17 3.25 -6.80
CA SER A 23 -2.85 2.31 -7.70
C SER A 23 -1.92 1.26 -8.30
N ASP A 24 -0.72 1.69 -8.70
CA ASP A 24 0.26 0.84 -9.37
C ASP A 24 0.81 -0.22 -8.41
N VAL A 25 0.98 0.12 -7.13
CA VAL A 25 1.41 -0.82 -6.09
C VAL A 25 0.29 -1.82 -5.80
N GLN A 26 -0.96 -1.34 -5.69
CA GLN A 26 -2.12 -2.21 -5.47
C GLN A 26 -2.27 -3.21 -6.64
N GLU A 27 -2.19 -2.74 -7.88
CA GLU A 27 -2.33 -3.57 -9.07
C GLU A 27 -1.21 -4.60 -9.17
N ARG A 28 0.05 -4.17 -8.96
CA ARG A 28 1.21 -5.09 -8.97
C ARG A 28 1.09 -6.16 -7.89
N PHE A 29 0.66 -5.80 -6.68
CA PHE A 29 0.44 -6.75 -5.60
C PHE A 29 -0.62 -7.79 -6.00
N VAL A 30 -1.80 -7.33 -6.43
CA VAL A 30 -2.93 -8.22 -6.75
C VAL A 30 -2.59 -9.13 -7.92
N ASN A 31 -1.98 -8.59 -8.99
CA ASN A 31 -1.57 -9.37 -10.15
C ASN A 31 -0.47 -10.38 -9.79
N GLY A 32 0.51 -9.98 -8.97
CA GLY A 32 1.57 -10.88 -8.49
C GLY A 32 1.01 -12.03 -7.65
N CYS A 33 0.07 -11.73 -6.74
CA CYS A 33 -0.61 -12.73 -5.92
C CYS A 33 -1.46 -13.68 -6.77
N MET A 34 -2.24 -13.17 -7.73
CA MET A 34 -3.02 -14.00 -8.65
C MET A 34 -2.14 -14.86 -9.56
N GLY A 35 -0.99 -14.34 -9.98
CA GLY A 35 0.02 -15.08 -10.74
C GLY A 35 0.60 -16.29 -9.99
N ARG A 36 0.38 -16.38 -8.67
CA ARG A 36 0.72 -17.55 -7.84
C ARG A 36 -0.46 -18.52 -7.65
N GLY A 37 -1.60 -18.29 -8.31
CA GLY A 37 -2.75 -19.19 -8.32
C GLY A 37 -3.88 -18.84 -7.34
N ALA A 38 -3.81 -17.69 -6.66
CA ALA A 38 -4.85 -17.25 -5.73
C ALA A 38 -5.98 -16.47 -6.44
N THR A 39 -7.16 -16.39 -5.80
CA THR A 39 -8.31 -15.64 -6.32
C THR A 39 -8.10 -14.14 -6.17
N LYS A 40 -8.73 -13.33 -7.05
CA LYS A 40 -8.70 -11.85 -6.91
C LYS A 40 -9.22 -11.40 -5.54
N ALA A 41 -10.30 -12.03 -5.04
CA ALA A 41 -10.88 -11.71 -3.75
C ALA A 41 -9.89 -11.94 -2.59
N TYR A 42 -9.20 -13.09 -2.61
CA TYR A 42 -8.15 -13.37 -1.63
C TYR A 42 -7.00 -12.36 -1.72
N CYS A 43 -6.50 -12.09 -2.93
CA CYS A 43 -5.38 -11.16 -3.13
C CYS A 43 -5.73 -9.72 -2.72
N SER A 44 -6.96 -9.26 -3.01
CA SER A 44 -7.44 -7.96 -2.56
C SER A 44 -7.61 -7.89 -1.04
N CYS A 45 -8.06 -8.97 -0.39
CA CYS A 45 -8.06 -9.05 1.07
C CYS A 45 -6.64 -8.99 1.64
N LEU A 46 -5.71 -9.77 1.07
CA LEU A 46 -4.34 -9.82 1.53
C LEU A 46 -3.65 -8.45 1.41
N LEU A 47 -3.88 -7.74 0.30
CA LEU A 47 -3.44 -6.35 0.12
C LEU A 47 -3.92 -5.45 1.25
N LYS A 48 -5.19 -5.54 1.67
CA LYS A 48 -5.71 -4.73 2.77
C LYS A 48 -5.02 -5.04 4.11
N VAL A 49 -4.61 -6.29 4.33
CA VAL A 49 -3.83 -6.66 5.51
C VAL A 49 -2.44 -6.03 5.46
N PHE A 50 -1.79 -5.98 4.29
CA PHE A 50 -0.53 -5.27 4.11
C PHE A 50 -0.67 -3.76 4.32
N GLU A 51 -1.66 -3.12 3.70
CA GLU A 51 -1.94 -1.68 3.87
C GLU A 51 -2.24 -1.30 5.33
N SER A 52 -2.79 -2.24 6.13
CA SER A 52 -3.07 -2.02 7.55
C SER A 52 -1.84 -2.11 8.45
N ARG A 53 -0.74 -2.71 7.97
CA ARG A 53 0.44 -3.05 8.78
C ARG A 53 1.72 -2.37 8.33
N HIS A 54 1.80 -1.99 7.06
CA HIS A 54 2.94 -1.33 6.46
C HIS A 54 2.46 -0.13 5.69
N LYS A 55 3.15 0.98 5.86
CA LYS A 55 3.10 2.08 4.90
C LYS A 55 3.69 1.64 3.57
N GLN A 56 3.42 2.41 2.51
CA GLN A 56 3.89 2.05 1.17
C GLN A 56 5.42 2.00 1.07
N ASP A 57 6.12 2.92 1.70
CA ASP A 57 7.59 2.96 1.75
C ASP A 57 8.16 1.76 2.51
N GLU A 58 7.53 1.37 3.61
CA GLU A 58 7.87 0.14 4.36
C GLU A 58 7.64 -1.11 3.50
N TYR A 59 6.52 -1.19 2.79
CA TYR A 59 6.24 -2.28 1.86
C TYR A 59 7.27 -2.35 0.72
N ALA A 60 7.63 -1.20 0.12
CA ALA A 60 8.64 -1.12 -0.93
C ALA A 60 10.04 -1.53 -0.44
N ALA A 61 10.37 -1.22 0.82
CA ALA A 61 11.62 -1.67 1.45
C ALA A 61 11.64 -3.21 1.60
N LEU A 62 10.53 -3.82 2.03
CA LEU A 62 10.41 -5.28 2.12
C LEU A 62 10.54 -5.95 0.75
N GLU A 63 9.92 -5.39 -0.29
CA GLU A 63 10.08 -5.90 -1.66
C GLU A 63 11.52 -5.80 -2.17
N THR A 64 12.20 -4.70 -1.83
CA THR A 64 13.60 -4.52 -2.18
C THR A 64 14.48 -5.55 -1.47
N GLU A 65 14.24 -5.80 -0.19
CA GLU A 65 14.96 -6.82 0.58
C GLU A 65 14.74 -8.22 0.00
N MET A 66 13.49 -8.57 -0.35
CA MET A 66 13.18 -9.85 -1.01
C MET A 66 13.92 -10.01 -2.34
N ARG A 67 13.97 -8.94 -3.15
CA ARG A 67 14.65 -8.95 -4.45
C ARG A 67 16.17 -9.12 -4.29
N LEU A 68 16.77 -8.49 -3.27
CA LEU A 68 18.21 -8.52 -3.05
C LEU A 68 18.67 -9.83 -2.38
N SER A 69 17.90 -10.34 -1.42
CA SER A 69 18.27 -11.53 -0.64
C SER A 69 17.75 -12.84 -1.23
N GLY A 70 16.69 -12.80 -2.05
CA GLY A 70 15.95 -13.98 -2.49
C GLY A 70 15.13 -14.65 -1.37
N ALA A 71 15.12 -14.10 -0.16
CA ALA A 71 14.40 -14.61 1.00
C ALA A 71 13.23 -13.69 1.36
N MET A 72 12.19 -14.26 2.00
CA MET A 72 11.11 -13.44 2.56
C MET A 72 11.50 -12.92 3.95
N PRO A 73 11.54 -11.58 4.15
CA PRO A 73 11.89 -11.01 5.44
C PRO A 73 10.79 -11.26 6.47
N GLU A 74 11.17 -11.25 7.76
CA GLU A 74 10.25 -11.58 8.85
C GLU A 74 8.99 -10.70 8.86
N PRO A 75 9.05 -9.36 8.72
CA PRO A 75 7.85 -8.52 8.74
C PRO A 75 6.85 -8.86 7.62
N PHE A 76 7.37 -9.27 6.46
CA PHE A 76 6.55 -9.73 5.34
C PHE A 76 5.87 -11.05 5.67
N LEU A 77 6.61 -12.03 6.21
CA LEU A 77 6.08 -13.32 6.65
C LEU A 77 5.03 -13.17 7.76
N ALA A 78 5.28 -12.31 8.75
CA ALA A 78 4.33 -12.03 9.83
C ALA A 78 2.99 -11.51 9.29
N THR A 79 3.05 -10.68 8.26
CA THR A 79 1.86 -10.09 7.61
C THR A 79 1.12 -11.10 6.76
N LEU A 80 1.85 -11.94 6.03
CA LEU A 80 1.29 -13.09 5.32
C LEU A 80 0.57 -14.05 6.27
N ARG A 81 1.18 -14.39 7.41
CA ARG A 81 0.55 -15.25 8.43
C ARG A 81 -0.74 -14.64 8.98
N ALA A 82 -0.75 -13.34 9.26
CA ALA A 82 -1.97 -12.64 9.66
C ALA A 82 -3.03 -12.68 8.54
N GLY A 83 -2.61 -12.49 7.30
CA GLY A 83 -3.46 -12.61 6.12
C GLY A 83 -4.09 -14.00 5.98
N LEU A 84 -3.36 -15.07 6.24
CA LEU A 84 -3.90 -16.44 6.21
C LEU A 84 -5.00 -16.69 7.24
N GLN A 85 -4.98 -15.95 8.36
CA GLN A 85 -6.04 -16.05 9.38
C GLN A 85 -7.27 -15.20 9.03
N GLN A 86 -7.08 -14.12 8.26
CA GLN A 86 -8.13 -13.12 8.00
C GLN A 86 -8.78 -13.28 6.62
N CYS A 87 -8.01 -13.75 5.63
CA CYS A 87 -8.42 -13.86 4.25
C CYS A 87 -8.73 -15.31 3.90
N ARG A 88 -9.94 -15.54 3.39
CA ARG A 88 -10.36 -16.85 2.90
C ARG A 88 -9.84 -17.05 1.47
N PRO A 89 -9.09 -18.14 1.19
CA PRO A 89 -8.61 -18.45 -0.15
C PRO A 89 -9.75 -18.71 -1.15
#